data_AF-A0A934FS15-F1
#
_entry.id   AF-A0A934FS15-F1
#
_cell.length_a   1.000
_cell.length_b   1.000
_cell.length_c   1.000
_cell.angle_alpha   90.00
_cell.angle_beta   90.00
_cell.angle_gamma   90.00
#
_symmetry.space_group_name_H-M   'P 1'
#
loop_
_entity.id
_entity.type
_entity.pdbx_description
1 polymer ?
#
loop_
_entity_poly.entity_id
_entity_poly.type
_entity_poly.pdbx_seq_one_letter_code
_entity_poly.pdbx_strand_id
1 'polypeptide(L)'
;MLLLLGIAVTGFSMHTARRLATARAQAEARFAARRSAATATRPDVFGAALPGAAWSDWIPAIAAIDMTELDALESALADEPGARATSPLELGRLDEAIAHHVSALDALVRGARRATGRFPIDDPRQTAVLDDAFRPLALGRLAARAAERRMAQSDADGIDLALAAAQFGRDLADQGPTLAAAIGMQAVVAGARTLARLAATQPLDGAIRARIGSAARVLDESWPSSCLVLAAEHDWTATRLGLVAATSAAPVTPSDLGIPILALWRHGFSTNAAVASWWELALEREGRAKAAAALPWPQARAEYAAIDALAATKTHALLTTRSDHADHAMREGLAAIRVLREVIAAAAGEPPLGLLDPFTLAPLERAARDGAIVISSADANLAVEVRR
;
A
#
# COMPACT_ATOMS: atom_id res chain seq x y z
N MET A 1 11.96 -12.58 -53.23
CA MET A 1 12.28 -11.74 -52.06
C MET A 1 11.09 -10.91 -51.58
N LEU A 2 10.45 -10.11 -52.44
CA LEU A 2 9.28 -9.27 -52.08
C LEU A 2 8.07 -10.06 -51.56
N LEU A 3 7.78 -11.24 -52.11
CA LEU A 3 6.63 -12.07 -51.68
C LEU A 3 6.82 -12.67 -50.28
N LEU A 4 8.06 -13.06 -49.93
CA LEU A 4 8.42 -13.56 -48.61
C LEU A 4 8.42 -12.44 -47.56
N LEU A 5 8.83 -11.22 -47.95
CA LEU A 5 8.74 -10.04 -47.12
C LEU A 5 7.27 -9.69 -46.82
N GLY A 6 6.40 -9.76 -47.83
CA GLY A 6 4.96 -9.56 -47.68
C GLY A 6 4.34 -10.56 -46.70
N ILE A 7 4.60 -11.87 -46.87
CA ILE A 7 4.08 -12.91 -45.97
C ILE A 7 4.56 -12.70 -44.52
N ALA A 8 5.83 -12.34 -44.34
CA ALA A 8 6.39 -12.08 -43.00
C ALA A 8 5.76 -10.86 -42.32
N VAL A 9 5.56 -9.76 -43.05
CA VAL A 9 4.93 -8.52 -42.53
C VAL A 9 3.45 -8.74 -42.20
N THR A 10 2.70 -9.41 -43.06
CA THR A 10 1.27 -9.70 -42.82
C THR A 10 1.10 -10.71 -41.68
N GLY A 11 1.96 -11.72 -41.58
CA GLY A 11 1.97 -12.69 -40.49
C GLY A 11 2.27 -12.06 -39.13
N PHE A 12 3.30 -11.20 -39.05
CA PHE A 12 3.64 -10.44 -37.85
C PHE A 12 2.47 -9.53 -37.41
N SER A 13 1.85 -8.84 -38.36
CA SER A 13 0.71 -7.95 -38.10
C SER A 13 -0.51 -8.70 -37.57
N MET A 14 -0.85 -9.85 -38.15
CA MET A 14 -1.98 -10.69 -37.69
C MET A 14 -1.72 -11.29 -36.30
N HIS A 15 -0.50 -11.74 -36.01
CA HIS A 15 -0.15 -12.30 -34.71
C HIS A 15 -0.24 -11.25 -33.60
N THR A 16 0.32 -10.05 -33.83
CA THR A 16 0.22 -8.92 -32.89
C THR A 16 -1.23 -8.49 -32.67
N ALA A 17 -2.05 -8.42 -33.73
CA ALA A 17 -3.46 -8.05 -33.62
C ALA A 17 -4.24 -9.04 -32.74
N ARG A 18 -3.99 -10.36 -32.88
CA ARG A 18 -4.61 -11.38 -32.03
C ARG A 18 -4.18 -11.28 -30.57
N ARG A 19 -2.88 -11.11 -30.32
CA ARG A 19 -2.35 -10.94 -28.95
C ARG A 19 -2.98 -9.73 -28.26
N LEU A 20 -3.08 -8.60 -28.97
CA LEU A 20 -3.72 -7.41 -28.45
C LEU A 20 -5.22 -7.60 -28.21
N ALA A 21 -5.93 -8.29 -29.11
CA ALA A 21 -7.35 -8.57 -28.92
C ALA A 21 -7.60 -9.43 -27.67
N THR A 22 -6.78 -10.47 -27.45
CA THR A 22 -6.83 -11.28 -26.22
C THR A 22 -6.55 -10.43 -24.98
N ALA A 23 -5.51 -9.59 -25.01
CA ALA A 23 -5.17 -8.70 -23.90
C ALA A 23 -6.32 -7.73 -23.56
N ARG A 24 -6.95 -7.13 -24.58
CA ARG A 24 -8.12 -6.25 -24.39
C ARG A 24 -9.31 -6.99 -23.78
N ALA A 25 -9.65 -8.17 -24.29
CA ALA A 25 -10.77 -8.95 -23.76
C ALA A 25 -10.53 -9.35 -22.28
N GLN A 26 -9.31 -9.73 -21.92
CA GLN A 26 -8.93 -10.04 -20.55
C GLN A 26 -8.96 -8.79 -19.64
N ALA A 27 -8.48 -7.65 -20.13
CA ALA A 27 -8.53 -6.38 -19.43
C ALA A 27 -9.97 -5.94 -19.15
N GLU A 28 -10.85 -6.00 -20.16
CA GLU A 28 -12.27 -5.67 -20.03
C GLU A 28 -12.99 -6.57 -19.01
N ALA A 29 -12.74 -7.88 -19.05
CA ALA A 29 -13.29 -8.82 -18.08
C ALA A 29 -12.85 -8.49 -16.65
N ARG A 30 -11.57 -8.14 -16.46
CA ARG A 30 -11.01 -7.74 -15.17
C ARG A 30 -11.61 -6.42 -14.66
N PHE A 31 -11.79 -5.42 -15.54
CA PHE A 31 -12.50 -4.18 -15.21
C PHE A 31 -13.95 -4.41 -14.81
N ALA A 32 -14.65 -5.25 -15.57
CA ALA A 32 -16.04 -5.59 -15.26
C ALA A 32 -16.16 -6.23 -13.87
N ALA A 33 -15.30 -7.21 -13.57
CA ALA A 33 -15.25 -7.86 -12.25
C ALA A 33 -14.98 -6.86 -11.11
N ARG A 34 -14.11 -5.87 -11.33
CA ARG A 34 -13.82 -4.81 -10.36
C ARG A 34 -14.99 -3.86 -10.13
N ARG A 35 -15.65 -3.42 -11.20
CA ARG A 35 -16.85 -2.58 -11.11
C ARG A 35 -17.99 -3.30 -10.39
N SER A 36 -18.19 -4.59 -10.65
CA SER A 36 -19.21 -5.37 -9.93
C SER A 36 -18.89 -5.56 -8.44
N ALA A 37 -17.61 -5.54 -8.06
CA ALA A 37 -17.19 -5.60 -6.66
C ALA A 37 -17.23 -4.23 -5.93
N ALA A 38 -17.60 -3.13 -6.63
CA ALA A 38 -17.60 -1.78 -6.07
C ALA A 38 -18.66 -1.52 -4.99
N THR A 39 -19.55 -2.49 -4.74
CA THR A 39 -20.58 -2.46 -3.70
C THR A 39 -20.13 -3.09 -2.37
N ALA A 40 -18.90 -3.63 -2.30
CA ALA A 40 -18.40 -4.23 -1.06
C ALA A 40 -18.17 -3.15 0.02
N THR A 41 -18.86 -3.28 1.15
CA THR A 41 -18.66 -2.45 2.35
C THR A 41 -17.19 -2.53 2.79
N ARG A 42 -16.59 -1.38 3.08
CA ARG A 42 -15.24 -1.33 3.64
C ARG A 42 -15.24 -1.98 5.03
N PRO A 43 -14.19 -2.73 5.40
CA PRO A 43 -13.97 -3.14 6.78
C PRO A 43 -14.03 -1.92 7.72
N ASP A 44 -14.87 -1.99 8.76
CA ASP A 44 -15.08 -0.88 9.67
C ASP A 44 -14.22 -1.04 10.93
N VAL A 45 -13.30 -0.10 11.13
CA VAL A 45 -12.41 -0.04 12.30
C VAL A 45 -12.92 0.94 13.39
N PHE A 46 -13.95 1.73 13.08
CA PHE A 46 -14.55 2.73 13.98
C PHE A 46 -15.96 2.36 14.47
N GLY A 47 -16.57 1.31 13.91
CA GLY A 47 -17.84 0.74 14.36
C GLY A 47 -18.98 0.94 13.38
N ALA A 48 -19.55 2.15 13.32
CA ALA A 48 -20.64 2.47 12.40
C ALA A 48 -20.17 3.43 11.30
N ALA A 49 -20.09 2.92 10.06
CA ALA A 49 -19.60 3.67 8.93
C ALA A 49 -20.53 4.82 8.51
N LEU A 50 -19.92 5.97 8.20
CA LEU A 50 -20.58 7.12 7.59
C LEU A 50 -20.79 6.89 6.09
N PRO A 51 -21.90 7.35 5.50
CA PRO A 51 -22.12 7.22 4.06
C PRO A 51 -21.06 7.99 3.26
N GLY A 52 -20.77 7.51 2.06
CA GLY A 52 -19.84 8.14 1.11
C GLY A 52 -18.49 7.43 1.00
N ALA A 53 -17.60 8.01 0.19
CA ALA A 53 -16.27 7.48 -0.10
C ALA A 53 -15.17 8.22 0.66
N ALA A 54 -14.23 7.48 1.24
CA ALA A 54 -13.10 8.00 2.02
C ALA A 54 -12.28 9.04 1.24
N TRP A 55 -12.09 8.80 -0.05
CA TRP A 55 -11.35 9.67 -0.95
C TRP A 55 -11.95 11.07 -1.13
N SER A 56 -13.24 11.25 -0.85
CA SER A 56 -13.86 12.59 -0.83
C SER A 56 -13.29 13.49 0.27
N ASP A 57 -12.79 12.90 1.37
CA ASP A 57 -12.11 13.62 2.45
C ASP A 57 -10.58 13.56 2.29
N TRP A 58 -10.02 12.46 1.79
CA TRP A 58 -8.56 12.29 1.70
C TRP A 58 -7.90 13.07 0.58
N ILE A 59 -8.53 13.21 -0.59
CA ILE A 59 -7.96 14.02 -1.69
C ILE A 59 -7.67 15.46 -1.24
N PRO A 60 -8.63 16.20 -0.62
CA PRO A 60 -8.34 17.54 -0.13
C PRO A 60 -7.34 17.54 1.04
N ALA A 61 -7.32 16.51 1.89
CA ALA A 61 -6.33 16.38 2.95
C ALA A 61 -4.90 16.26 2.40
N ILE A 62 -4.69 15.41 1.40
CA ILE A 62 -3.41 15.21 0.72
C ILE A 62 -2.98 16.51 0.00
N ALA A 63 -3.92 17.19 -0.66
CA ALA A 63 -3.64 18.44 -1.35
C ALA A 63 -3.21 19.58 -0.40
N ALA A 64 -3.69 19.55 0.84
CA ALA A 64 -3.39 20.54 1.87
C ALA A 64 -2.04 20.34 2.58
N ILE A 65 -1.33 19.24 2.32
CA ILE A 65 0.01 19.02 2.84
C ILE A 65 1.02 19.97 2.16
N ASP A 66 1.71 20.79 2.95
CA ASP A 66 2.88 21.55 2.50
C ASP A 66 4.16 20.72 2.69
N MET A 67 4.70 20.21 1.58
CA MET A 67 5.93 19.42 1.59
C MET A 67 7.15 20.24 2.02
N THR A 68 7.18 21.55 1.78
CA THR A 68 8.34 22.40 2.13
C THR A 68 8.57 22.42 3.64
N GLU A 69 7.48 22.47 4.40
CA GLU A 69 7.52 22.44 5.86
C GLU A 69 7.89 21.05 6.39
N LEU A 70 7.30 19.99 5.82
CA LEU A 70 7.49 18.62 6.30
C LEU A 70 8.84 18.03 5.91
N ASP A 71 9.42 18.42 4.77
CA ASP A 71 10.78 18.04 4.38
C ASP A 71 11.80 18.59 5.39
N ALA A 72 11.56 19.80 5.92
CA ALA A 72 12.39 20.37 7.00
C ALA A 72 12.24 19.66 8.35
N LEU A 73 11.33 18.67 8.44
CA LEU A 73 11.03 17.82 9.59
C LEU A 73 11.22 16.33 9.29
N GLU A 74 11.92 15.97 8.21
CA GLU A 74 12.07 14.58 7.76
C GLU A 74 12.50 13.64 8.90
N SER A 75 13.52 14.02 9.68
CA SER A 75 13.97 13.24 10.85
C SER A 75 12.90 13.14 11.93
N ALA A 76 12.22 14.24 12.28
CA ALA A 76 11.15 14.24 13.28
C ALA A 76 9.95 13.34 12.88
N LEU A 77 9.70 13.22 11.57
CA LEU A 77 8.65 12.37 11.00
C LEU A 77 9.10 10.93 10.75
N ALA A 78 10.41 10.65 10.72
CA ALA A 78 10.96 9.34 10.45
C ALA A 78 10.54 8.32 11.50
N ASP A 79 10.18 7.12 11.06
CA ASP A 79 9.55 6.12 11.92
C ASP A 79 10.52 5.18 12.65
N GLU A 80 11.82 5.41 12.44
CA GLU A 80 12.87 4.62 13.06
C GLU A 80 13.05 4.96 14.54
N PRO A 81 13.19 3.95 15.43
CA PRO A 81 13.37 4.15 16.87
C PRO A 81 14.51 5.10 17.27
N GLY A 82 15.53 5.28 16.42
CA GLY A 82 16.68 6.15 16.66
C GLY A 82 16.64 7.52 15.96
N ALA A 83 15.66 7.78 15.10
CA ALA A 83 15.57 9.02 14.30
C ALA A 83 14.52 10.01 14.82
N ARG A 84 13.78 9.65 15.89
CA ARG A 84 12.66 10.46 16.39
C ARG A 84 13.11 11.83 16.89
N ALA A 85 12.21 12.80 16.79
CA ALA A 85 12.36 14.07 17.51
C ALA A 85 12.56 13.78 19.00
N THR A 86 13.79 14.02 19.47
CA THR A 86 14.17 13.80 20.87
C THR A 86 14.51 15.10 21.57
N SER A 87 14.85 16.15 20.80
CA SER A 87 15.11 17.47 21.37
C SER A 87 13.81 18.26 21.58
N PRO A 88 13.74 19.11 22.63
CA PRO A 88 12.60 20.00 22.84
C PRO A 88 12.31 20.94 21.65
N LEU A 89 13.34 21.34 20.91
CA LEU A 89 13.21 22.18 19.73
C LEU A 89 12.52 21.45 18.58
N GLU A 90 12.92 20.20 18.29
CA GLU A 90 12.27 19.38 17.27
C GLU A 90 10.83 19.06 17.64
N LEU A 91 10.57 18.78 18.92
CA LEU A 91 9.20 18.57 19.42
C LEU A 91 8.33 19.82 19.26
N GLY A 92 8.88 21.01 19.53
CA GLY A 92 8.19 22.28 19.31
C GLY A 92 7.83 22.51 17.84
N ARG A 93 8.78 22.27 16.92
CA ARG A 93 8.52 22.39 15.47
C ARG A 93 7.52 21.34 14.98
N LEU A 94 7.54 20.14 15.55
CA LEU A 94 6.54 19.10 15.25
C LEU A 94 5.14 19.52 15.73
N ASP A 95 5.02 20.10 16.93
CA ASP A 95 3.74 20.61 17.43
C ASP A 95 3.19 21.75 16.55
N GLU A 96 4.06 22.65 16.09
CA GLU A 96 3.71 23.71 15.13
C GLU A 96 3.17 23.10 13.81
N ALA A 97 3.87 22.12 13.25
CA ALA A 97 3.44 21.45 12.02
C ALA A 97 2.12 20.68 12.19
N ILE A 98 1.91 20.03 13.35
CA ILE A 98 0.64 19.37 13.68
C ILE A 98 -0.49 20.39 13.75
N ALA A 99 -0.25 21.54 14.38
CA ALA A 99 -1.24 22.62 14.46
C ALA A 99 -1.55 23.22 13.08
N HIS A 100 -0.53 23.43 12.24
CA HIS A 100 -0.68 23.93 10.88
C HIS A 100 -1.57 23.01 10.03
N HIS A 101 -1.39 21.69 10.16
CA HIS A 101 -2.06 20.68 9.35
C HIS A 101 -3.29 20.05 10.03
N VAL A 102 -3.84 20.64 11.10
CA VAL A 102 -4.95 20.06 11.86
C VAL A 102 -6.17 19.72 10.99
N SER A 103 -6.48 20.57 10.00
CA SER A 103 -7.60 20.36 9.08
C SER A 103 -7.43 19.13 8.18
N ALA A 104 -6.19 18.82 7.77
CA ALA A 104 -5.85 17.64 6.99
C ALA A 104 -5.93 16.37 7.86
N LEU A 105 -5.49 16.45 9.12
CA LEU A 105 -5.62 15.35 10.08
C LEU A 105 -7.10 15.04 10.40
N ASP A 106 -7.93 16.07 10.58
CA ASP A 106 -9.37 15.87 10.79
C ASP A 106 -10.04 15.26 9.55
N ALA A 107 -9.64 15.67 8.35
CA ALA A 107 -10.13 15.09 7.10
C ALA A 107 -9.70 13.62 6.95
N LEU A 108 -8.49 13.26 7.38
CA LEU A 108 -8.03 11.88 7.43
C LEU A 108 -8.95 11.02 8.30
N VAL A 109 -9.27 11.48 9.52
CA VAL A 109 -10.18 10.78 10.45
C VAL A 109 -11.59 10.67 9.87
N ARG A 110 -12.13 11.74 9.28
CA ARG A 110 -13.45 11.70 8.62
C ARG A 110 -13.50 10.67 7.49
N GLY A 111 -12.49 10.66 6.61
CA GLY A 111 -12.39 9.68 5.52
C GLY A 111 -12.24 8.24 6.04
N ALA A 112 -11.52 8.06 7.15
CA ALA A 112 -11.37 6.76 7.82
C ALA A 112 -12.67 6.24 8.49
N ARG A 113 -13.73 7.06 8.56
CA ARG A 113 -15.07 6.63 9.00
C ARG A 113 -16.04 6.38 7.84
N ARG A 114 -15.65 6.62 6.59
CA ARG A 114 -16.52 6.41 5.42
C ARG A 114 -16.76 4.93 5.12
N ALA A 115 -17.93 4.62 4.57
CA ALA A 115 -18.38 3.27 4.26
C ALA A 115 -17.65 2.62 3.09
N THR A 116 -17.06 3.42 2.20
CA THR A 116 -16.28 2.91 1.07
C THR A 116 -14.87 3.50 1.04
N GLY A 117 -13.87 2.65 0.85
CA GLY A 117 -12.46 3.03 0.68
C GLY A 117 -12.01 3.05 -0.78
N ARG A 118 -12.93 2.81 -1.71
CA ARG A 118 -12.61 2.69 -3.14
C ARG A 118 -12.42 4.05 -3.79
N PHE A 119 -11.34 4.16 -4.55
CA PHE A 119 -11.08 5.31 -5.39
C PHE A 119 -12.11 5.34 -6.53
N PRO A 120 -12.66 6.49 -6.93
CA PRO A 120 -13.50 6.58 -8.12
C PRO A 120 -12.67 6.26 -9.37
N ILE A 121 -12.98 5.12 -10.03
CA ILE A 121 -12.23 4.54 -11.16
C ILE A 121 -12.18 5.47 -12.40
N ASP A 122 -13.12 6.43 -12.49
CA ASP A 122 -13.25 7.35 -13.62
C ASP A 122 -12.80 8.79 -13.30
N ASP A 123 -12.09 9.01 -12.19
CA ASP A 123 -11.67 10.35 -11.78
C ASP A 123 -10.27 10.69 -12.30
N PRO A 124 -10.10 11.67 -13.20
CA PRO A 124 -8.77 12.09 -13.69
C PRO A 124 -7.84 12.61 -12.58
N ARG A 125 -8.36 12.92 -11.38
CA ARG A 125 -7.56 13.21 -10.18
C ARG A 125 -6.79 11.99 -9.67
N GLN A 126 -7.11 10.78 -10.13
CA GLN A 126 -6.38 9.55 -9.84
C GLN A 126 -4.90 9.70 -10.22
N THR A 127 -4.60 10.09 -11.45
CA THR A 127 -3.22 10.22 -11.91
C THR A 127 -2.49 11.32 -11.11
N ALA A 128 -3.12 12.48 -10.92
CA ALA A 128 -2.48 13.62 -10.26
C ALA A 128 -2.13 13.39 -8.77
N VAL A 129 -2.97 12.70 -8.01
CA VAL A 129 -2.69 12.37 -6.59
C VAL A 129 -1.63 11.27 -6.47
N LEU A 130 -1.56 10.38 -7.48
CA LEU A 130 -0.60 9.28 -7.51
C LEU A 130 0.75 9.68 -8.11
N ASP A 131 0.79 10.74 -8.90
CA ASP A 131 2.01 11.32 -9.47
C ASP A 131 2.85 12.04 -8.39
N ASP A 132 2.24 12.51 -7.30
CA ASP A 132 2.92 13.05 -6.11
C ASP A 132 2.74 12.12 -4.89
N ALA A 133 3.37 10.96 -4.96
CA ALA A 133 3.27 9.93 -3.93
C ALA A 133 3.85 10.36 -2.56
N PHE A 134 4.64 11.44 -2.49
CA PHE A 134 5.26 11.89 -1.25
C PHE A 134 4.26 12.55 -0.29
N ARG A 135 3.23 13.25 -0.81
CA ARG A 135 2.20 13.88 0.06
C ARG A 135 1.35 12.87 0.84
N PRO A 136 0.83 11.77 0.24
CA PRO A 136 0.19 10.71 0.99
C PRO A 136 1.06 10.14 2.11
N LEU A 137 2.37 9.95 1.86
CA LEU A 137 3.31 9.46 2.86
C LEU A 137 3.46 10.45 4.02
N ALA A 138 3.66 11.72 3.70
CA ALA A 138 3.83 12.78 4.66
C ALA A 138 2.59 12.93 5.55
N LEU A 139 1.37 12.86 4.98
CA LEU A 139 0.11 12.85 5.73
C LEU A 139 0.04 11.66 6.70
N GLY A 140 0.38 10.45 6.25
CA GLY A 140 0.37 9.25 7.08
C GLY A 140 1.36 9.32 8.25
N ARG A 141 2.60 9.77 7.99
CA ARG A 141 3.63 9.96 9.02
C ARG A 141 3.25 11.06 10.01
N LEU A 142 2.76 12.20 9.52
CA LEU A 142 2.31 13.31 10.36
C LEU A 142 1.15 12.87 11.26
N ALA A 143 0.20 12.10 10.74
CA ALA A 143 -0.90 11.55 11.53
C ALA A 143 -0.43 10.59 12.63
N ALA A 144 0.52 9.69 12.33
CA ALA A 144 1.10 8.81 13.34
C ALA A 144 1.83 9.60 14.45
N ARG A 145 2.59 10.63 14.09
CA ARG A 145 3.29 11.51 15.05
C ARG A 145 2.31 12.33 15.88
N ALA A 146 1.29 12.91 15.26
CA ALA A 146 0.23 13.62 15.95
C ALA A 146 -0.53 12.71 16.93
N ALA A 147 -0.80 11.46 16.53
CA ALA A 147 -1.41 10.46 17.40
C ALA A 147 -0.53 10.16 18.62
N GLU A 148 0.77 9.94 18.44
CA GLU A 148 1.72 9.75 19.55
C GLU A 148 1.71 10.93 20.53
N ARG A 149 1.76 12.17 20.01
CA ARG A 149 1.74 13.40 20.83
C ARG A 149 0.45 13.51 21.65
N ARG A 150 -0.70 13.28 21.01
CA ARG A 150 -2.02 13.31 21.69
C ARG A 150 -2.13 12.22 22.76
N MET A 151 -1.72 10.99 22.47
CA MET A 151 -1.80 9.92 23.46
C MET A 151 -0.80 10.08 24.61
N ALA A 152 0.36 10.70 24.39
CA ALA A 152 1.26 11.07 25.48
C ALA A 152 0.62 12.08 26.46
N GLN A 153 -0.39 12.82 26.01
CA GLN A 153 -1.21 13.73 26.80
C GLN A 153 -2.52 13.07 27.29
N SER A 154 -2.66 11.74 27.12
CA SER A 154 -3.87 10.98 27.45
C SER A 154 -5.13 11.43 26.69
N ASP A 155 -4.96 12.01 25.50
CA ASP A 155 -6.06 12.39 24.63
C ASP A 155 -6.53 11.18 23.79
N ALA A 156 -7.82 10.82 23.96
CA ALA A 156 -8.46 9.73 23.27
C ALA A 156 -8.50 9.91 21.74
N ASP A 157 -8.47 11.15 21.25
CA ASP A 157 -8.44 11.46 19.82
C ASP A 157 -7.15 10.98 19.15
N GLY A 158 -6.08 10.74 19.93
CA GLY A 158 -4.85 10.15 19.43
C GLY A 158 -5.04 8.71 18.95
N ILE A 159 -5.90 7.91 19.59
CA ILE A 159 -6.21 6.54 19.16
C ILE A 159 -6.97 6.56 17.83
N ASP A 160 -7.96 7.46 17.72
CA ASP A 160 -8.73 7.64 16.50
C ASP A 160 -7.84 8.02 15.32
N LEU A 161 -6.87 8.91 15.55
CA LEU A 161 -5.94 9.34 14.52
C LEU A 161 -4.97 8.22 14.10
N ALA A 162 -4.47 7.41 15.04
CA ALA A 162 -3.63 6.26 14.72
C ALA A 162 -4.39 5.19 13.92
N LEU A 163 -5.65 4.91 14.28
CA LEU A 163 -6.53 4.02 13.52
C LEU A 163 -6.85 4.59 12.13
N ALA A 164 -7.04 5.91 12.02
CA ALA A 164 -7.28 6.57 10.75
C ALA A 164 -6.07 6.47 9.81
N ALA A 165 -4.85 6.66 10.34
CA ALA A 165 -3.61 6.47 9.59
C ALA A 165 -3.46 5.03 9.08
N ALA A 166 -3.78 4.03 9.91
CA ALA A 166 -3.75 2.63 9.50
C ALA A 166 -4.81 2.29 8.43
N GLN A 167 -6.05 2.77 8.59
CA GLN A 167 -7.10 2.56 7.59
C GLN A 167 -6.76 3.25 6.25
N PHE A 168 -6.24 4.47 6.32
CA PHE A 168 -5.76 5.22 5.15
C PHE A 168 -4.65 4.48 4.43
N GLY A 169 -3.63 4.02 5.17
CA GLY A 169 -2.54 3.25 4.61
C GLY A 169 -2.99 1.94 3.94
N ARG A 170 -3.92 1.21 4.57
CA ARG A 170 -4.53 0.00 3.99
C ARG A 170 -5.27 0.30 2.68
N ASP A 171 -6.09 1.35 2.66
CA ASP A 171 -6.87 1.70 1.48
C ASP A 171 -5.98 2.24 0.35
N LEU A 172 -4.92 2.99 0.68
CA LEU A 172 -3.89 3.42 -0.28
C LEU A 172 -3.14 2.22 -0.85
N ALA A 173 -2.84 1.19 -0.04
CA ALA A 173 -2.23 -0.05 -0.48
C ALA A 173 -3.13 -0.94 -1.36
N ASP A 174 -4.42 -0.94 -1.08
CA ASP A 174 -5.40 -1.72 -1.82
C ASP A 174 -5.75 -1.11 -3.18
N GLN A 175 -5.65 0.22 -3.32
CA GLN A 175 -6.17 0.96 -4.49
C GLN A 175 -5.10 1.75 -5.25
N GLY A 176 -3.93 1.99 -4.67
CA GLY A 176 -2.86 2.77 -5.28
C GLY A 176 -1.94 1.95 -6.20
N PRO A 177 -1.25 2.60 -7.17
CA PRO A 177 -0.13 2.02 -7.89
C PRO A 177 0.99 1.66 -6.91
N THR A 178 1.92 0.82 -7.35
CA THR A 178 2.99 0.22 -6.53
C THR A 178 3.65 1.17 -5.53
N LEU A 179 4.02 2.37 -5.96
CA LEU A 179 4.66 3.35 -5.08
C LEU A 179 3.71 3.82 -3.96
N ALA A 180 2.48 4.17 -4.30
CA ALA A 180 1.44 4.51 -3.33
C ALA A 180 1.15 3.35 -2.38
N ALA A 181 1.21 2.10 -2.85
CA ALA A 181 1.00 0.94 -1.99
C ALA A 181 2.11 0.74 -0.96
N ALA A 182 3.38 0.89 -1.37
CA ALA A 182 4.52 0.87 -0.45
C ALA A 182 4.42 2.00 0.59
N ILE A 183 3.97 3.18 0.18
CA ILE A 183 3.72 4.31 1.08
C ILE A 183 2.58 4.03 2.05
N GLY A 184 1.48 3.45 1.57
CA GLY A 184 0.34 3.05 2.38
C GLY A 184 0.77 2.10 3.49
N MET A 185 1.68 1.16 3.20
CA MET A 185 2.23 0.25 4.20
C MET A 185 3.04 0.94 5.28
N GLN A 186 3.86 1.94 4.92
CA GLN A 186 4.58 2.72 5.93
C GLN A 186 3.60 3.43 6.87
N ALA A 187 2.49 3.97 6.35
CA ALA A 187 1.46 4.58 7.19
C ALA A 187 0.76 3.57 8.12
N VAL A 188 0.49 2.34 7.64
CA VAL A 188 -0.02 1.27 8.52
C VAL A 188 0.98 0.92 9.61
N VAL A 189 2.23 0.65 9.23
CA VAL A 189 3.29 0.28 10.18
C VAL A 189 3.40 1.33 11.27
N ALA A 190 3.39 2.62 10.89
CA ALA A 190 3.43 3.73 11.82
C ALA A 190 2.26 3.72 12.80
N GLY A 191 1.02 3.60 12.31
CA GLY A 191 -0.18 3.53 13.15
C GLY A 191 -0.19 2.31 14.09
N ALA A 192 0.10 1.12 13.57
CA ALA A 192 0.09 -0.12 14.32
C ALA A 192 1.19 -0.16 15.40
N ARG A 193 2.42 0.26 15.07
CA ARG A 193 3.52 0.35 16.03
C ARG A 193 3.23 1.37 17.13
N THR A 194 2.59 2.48 16.78
CA THR A 194 2.17 3.52 17.71
C THR A 194 1.16 3.00 18.73
N LEU A 195 0.13 2.29 18.27
CA LEU A 195 -0.85 1.64 19.14
C LEU A 195 -0.23 0.52 20.00
N ALA A 196 0.72 -0.24 19.45
CA ALA A 196 1.38 -1.33 20.18
C ALA A 196 2.21 -0.79 21.35
N ARG A 197 2.96 0.29 21.12
CA ARG A 197 3.71 0.98 22.19
C ARG A 197 2.78 1.51 23.27
N LEU A 198 1.67 2.13 22.87
CA LEU A 198 0.67 2.63 23.82
C LEU A 198 0.16 1.51 24.73
N ALA A 199 -0.30 0.41 24.12
CA ALA A 199 -0.85 -0.74 24.83
C ALA A 199 0.16 -1.43 25.75
N ALA A 200 1.45 -1.35 25.42
CA ALA A 200 2.51 -1.95 26.20
C ALA A 200 2.99 -1.07 27.38
N THR A 201 2.86 0.25 27.26
CA THR A 201 3.46 1.20 28.22
C THR A 201 2.45 1.91 29.12
N GLN A 202 1.17 1.95 28.73
CA GLN A 202 0.13 2.66 29.46
C GLN A 202 -0.98 1.73 29.93
N PRO A 203 -1.54 1.94 31.14
CA PRO A 203 -2.74 1.24 31.57
C PRO A 203 -3.94 1.70 30.74
N LEU A 204 -4.30 0.90 29.73
CA LEU A 204 -5.49 1.16 28.93
C LEU A 204 -6.74 0.66 29.63
N ASP A 205 -7.77 1.51 29.65
CA ASP A 205 -9.15 1.12 29.95
C ASP A 205 -9.57 -0.09 29.10
N GLY A 206 -10.40 -0.97 29.69
CA GLY A 206 -10.92 -2.16 29.03
C GLY A 206 -11.70 -1.85 27.75
N ALA A 207 -12.47 -0.76 27.70
CA ALA A 207 -13.21 -0.40 26.49
C ALA A 207 -12.28 0.09 25.37
N ILE A 208 -11.29 0.94 25.70
CA ILE A 208 -10.24 1.37 24.76
C ILE A 208 -9.48 0.16 24.21
N ARG A 209 -9.07 -0.76 25.09
CA ARG A 209 -8.33 -1.96 24.71
C ARG A 209 -9.14 -2.87 23.79
N ALA A 210 -10.40 -3.12 24.13
CA ALA A 210 -11.31 -3.91 23.29
C ALA A 210 -11.51 -3.28 21.91
N ARG A 211 -11.61 -1.94 21.85
CA ARG A 211 -11.71 -1.20 20.58
C ARG A 211 -10.46 -1.35 19.73
N ILE A 212 -9.27 -1.15 20.30
CA ILE A 212 -7.99 -1.33 19.57
C ILE A 212 -7.86 -2.78 19.09
N GLY A 213 -8.17 -3.76 19.96
CA GLY A 213 -8.13 -5.19 19.60
C GLY A 213 -9.08 -5.55 18.46
N SER A 214 -10.31 -5.02 18.49
CA SER A 214 -11.29 -5.22 17.41
C SER A 214 -10.81 -4.61 16.09
N ALA A 215 -10.34 -3.35 16.12
CA ALA A 215 -9.82 -2.67 14.93
C ALA A 215 -8.60 -3.39 14.34
N ALA A 216 -7.65 -3.82 15.18
CA ALA A 216 -6.48 -4.56 14.74
C ALA A 216 -6.86 -5.92 14.12
N ARG A 217 -7.87 -6.60 14.65
CA ARG A 217 -8.41 -7.84 14.05
C ARG A 217 -9.01 -7.56 12.67
N VAL A 218 -9.82 -6.50 12.54
CA VAL A 218 -10.41 -6.10 11.25
C VAL A 218 -9.33 -5.78 10.21
N LEU A 219 -8.26 -5.08 10.61
CA LEU A 219 -7.13 -4.77 9.72
C LEU A 219 -6.33 -6.01 9.30
N ASP A 220 -6.14 -6.99 10.17
CA ASP A 220 -5.48 -8.27 9.85
C ASP A 220 -6.32 -9.10 8.87
N GLU A 221 -7.62 -9.26 9.16
CA GLU A 221 -8.55 -10.04 8.33
C GLU A 221 -8.76 -9.43 6.93
N SER A 222 -8.64 -8.10 6.83
CA SER A 222 -8.79 -7.36 5.57
C SER A 222 -7.46 -6.92 4.95
N TRP A 223 -6.35 -7.47 5.43
CA TRP A 223 -5.02 -7.10 4.97
C TRP A 223 -4.88 -7.40 3.46
N PRO A 224 -4.39 -6.43 2.67
CA PRO A 224 -4.15 -6.64 1.25
C PRO A 224 -3.21 -7.82 1.01
N SER A 225 -3.54 -8.70 0.04
CA SER A 225 -2.63 -9.75 -0.43
C SER A 225 -1.42 -9.13 -1.09
N SER A 226 -0.24 -9.73 -0.92
CA SER A 226 0.99 -9.13 -1.42
C SER A 226 1.21 -9.09 -2.92
N CYS A 227 0.33 -9.77 -3.65
CA CYS A 227 0.22 -9.62 -5.09
C CYS A 227 -0.42 -8.30 -5.53
N LEU A 228 -1.01 -7.50 -4.62
CA LEU A 228 -1.78 -6.32 -4.99
C LEU A 228 -0.95 -5.19 -5.61
N VAL A 229 0.33 -5.10 -5.26
CA VAL A 229 1.27 -4.17 -5.87
C VAL A 229 1.38 -4.44 -7.38
N LEU A 230 1.60 -5.70 -7.75
CA LEU A 230 1.70 -6.10 -9.16
C LEU A 230 0.32 -6.17 -9.84
N ALA A 231 -0.74 -6.42 -9.06
CA ALA A 231 -2.10 -6.28 -9.55
C ALA A 231 -2.36 -4.82 -9.95
N ALA A 232 -1.98 -3.83 -9.13
CA ALA A 232 -2.18 -2.42 -9.44
C ALA A 232 -1.46 -1.97 -10.72
N GLU A 233 -0.22 -2.43 -10.95
CA GLU A 233 0.49 -2.24 -12.23
C GLU A 233 -0.24 -2.88 -13.41
N HIS A 234 -0.73 -4.11 -13.20
CA HIS A 234 -1.49 -4.83 -14.20
C HIS A 234 -2.82 -4.11 -14.51
N ASP A 235 -3.48 -3.55 -13.51
CA ASP A 235 -4.73 -2.81 -13.66
C ASP A 235 -4.51 -1.43 -14.30
N TRP A 236 -3.39 -0.77 -14.00
CA TRP A 236 -2.98 0.43 -14.73
C TRP A 236 -2.75 0.13 -16.21
N THR A 237 -2.08 -1.00 -16.51
CA THR A 237 -1.89 -1.49 -17.88
C THR A 237 -3.22 -1.82 -18.54
N ALA A 238 -4.16 -2.39 -17.78
CA ALA A 238 -5.53 -2.63 -18.21
C ALA A 238 -6.21 -1.31 -18.59
N THR A 239 -6.10 -0.26 -17.76
CA THR A 239 -6.76 1.04 -18.02
C THR A 239 -6.25 1.62 -19.32
N ARG A 240 -4.92 1.56 -19.53
CA ARG A 240 -4.30 1.99 -20.78
C ARG A 240 -4.84 1.18 -21.97
N LEU A 241 -4.93 -0.15 -21.86
CA LEU A 241 -5.56 -1.01 -22.87
C LEU A 241 -7.03 -0.67 -23.14
N GLY A 242 -7.79 -0.34 -22.10
CA GLY A 242 -9.18 0.11 -22.20
C GLY A 242 -9.32 1.44 -22.94
N LEU A 243 -8.42 2.39 -22.71
CA LEU A 243 -8.35 3.64 -23.49
C LEU A 243 -8.04 3.36 -24.97
N VAL A 244 -7.17 2.40 -25.26
CA VAL A 244 -6.92 1.92 -26.64
C VAL A 244 -8.20 1.31 -27.26
N ALA A 245 -8.96 0.54 -26.48
CA ALA A 245 -10.18 -0.12 -26.95
C ALA A 245 -11.32 0.87 -27.21
N ALA A 246 -11.47 1.89 -26.36
CA ALA A 246 -12.53 2.91 -26.46
C ALA A 246 -12.32 3.90 -27.62
N THR A 247 -11.08 4.12 -28.06
CA THR A 247 -10.72 5.11 -29.09
C THR A 247 -10.55 4.50 -30.49
N SER A 248 -11.25 3.40 -30.77
CA SER A 248 -11.08 2.38 -31.83
C SER A 248 -10.83 2.77 -33.31
N ALA A 249 -10.38 3.99 -33.61
CA ALA A 249 -9.80 4.38 -34.90
C ALA A 249 -8.38 4.99 -34.82
N ALA A 250 -7.91 5.45 -33.65
CA ALA A 250 -6.61 6.11 -33.55
C ALA A 250 -5.49 5.13 -33.09
N PRO A 251 -4.33 5.08 -33.77
CA PRO A 251 -3.16 4.37 -33.27
C PRO A 251 -2.66 5.07 -32.01
N VAL A 252 -2.46 4.31 -30.93
CA VAL A 252 -1.85 4.80 -29.70
C VAL A 252 -0.45 5.26 -30.00
N THR A 253 -0.18 6.53 -29.73
CA THR A 253 1.13 7.11 -29.93
C THR A 253 2.04 6.74 -28.75
N PRO A 254 3.36 6.69 -28.95
CA PRO A 254 4.32 6.53 -27.85
C PRO A 254 4.11 7.59 -26.74
N SER A 255 3.72 8.81 -27.11
CA SER A 255 3.38 9.87 -26.16
C SER A 255 2.19 9.55 -25.27
N ASP A 256 1.15 8.89 -25.80
CA ASP A 256 -0.04 8.50 -25.01
C ASP A 256 0.29 7.49 -23.91
N LEU A 257 1.39 6.76 -24.08
CA LEU A 257 1.91 5.78 -23.13
C LEU A 257 3.08 6.32 -22.29
N GLY A 258 3.50 7.57 -22.50
CA GLY A 258 4.66 8.15 -21.82
C GLY A 258 5.97 7.42 -22.13
N ILE A 259 6.07 6.76 -23.28
CA ILE A 259 7.24 5.95 -23.64
C ILE A 259 8.06 6.61 -24.77
N PRO A 260 9.39 6.61 -24.66
CA PRO A 260 10.26 7.04 -25.77
C PRO A 260 10.03 6.14 -26.99
N ILE A 261 10.02 6.69 -28.20
CA ILE A 261 9.84 5.87 -29.43
C ILE A 261 10.92 4.80 -29.58
N LEU A 262 12.15 5.11 -29.14
CA LEU A 262 13.24 4.15 -29.10
C LEU A 262 12.88 2.94 -28.24
N ALA A 263 12.03 3.11 -27.21
CA ALA A 263 11.62 2.00 -26.37
C ALA A 263 10.84 0.89 -27.09
N LEU A 264 10.34 1.19 -28.29
CA LEU A 264 9.58 0.28 -29.11
C LEU A 264 10.44 -0.55 -30.08
N TRP A 265 11.76 -0.36 -30.14
CA TRP A 265 12.63 -1.05 -31.12
C TRP A 265 12.51 -2.58 -31.03
N ARG A 266 12.41 -3.13 -29.81
CA ARG A 266 12.22 -4.57 -29.54
C ARG A 266 10.86 -5.09 -30.00
N HIS A 267 9.93 -4.18 -30.26
CA HIS A 267 8.56 -4.44 -30.70
C HIS A 267 8.34 -4.00 -32.15
N GLY A 268 9.42 -3.80 -32.92
CA GLY A 268 9.34 -3.35 -34.32
C GLY A 268 8.68 -1.98 -34.47
N PHE A 269 8.84 -1.11 -33.47
CA PHE A 269 8.20 0.21 -33.38
C PHE A 269 6.66 0.17 -33.34
N SER A 270 6.07 -0.99 -33.02
CA SER A 270 4.63 -1.15 -32.86
C SER A 270 4.20 -0.98 -31.41
N THR A 271 3.46 0.10 -31.14
CA THR A 271 2.83 0.34 -29.83
C THR A 271 1.92 -0.82 -29.41
N ASN A 272 1.15 -1.36 -30.35
CA ASN A 272 0.25 -2.49 -30.11
C ASN A 272 0.98 -3.76 -29.69
N ALA A 273 2.13 -4.05 -30.31
CA ALA A 273 2.97 -5.18 -29.93
C ALA A 273 3.61 -4.98 -28.55
N ALA A 274 4.03 -3.75 -28.23
CA ALA A 274 4.59 -3.42 -26.93
C ALA A 274 3.56 -3.60 -25.81
N VAL A 275 2.35 -3.03 -25.96
CA VAL A 275 1.30 -3.11 -24.94
C VAL A 275 0.84 -4.56 -24.71
N ALA A 276 0.67 -5.36 -25.78
CA ALA A 276 0.34 -6.78 -25.62
C ALA A 276 1.43 -7.56 -24.88
N SER A 277 2.71 -7.30 -25.17
CA SER A 277 3.83 -7.92 -24.45
C SER A 277 3.89 -7.49 -22.98
N TRP A 278 3.58 -6.23 -22.66
CA TRP A 278 3.56 -5.76 -21.27
C TRP A 278 2.40 -6.37 -20.48
N TRP A 279 1.24 -6.54 -21.11
CA TRP A 279 0.12 -7.25 -20.50
C TRP A 279 0.47 -8.69 -20.12
N GLU A 280 1.04 -9.45 -21.05
CA GLU A 280 1.47 -10.84 -20.81
C GLU A 280 2.52 -10.92 -19.71
N LEU A 281 3.48 -9.98 -19.69
CA LEU A 281 4.47 -9.90 -18.62
C LEU A 281 3.84 -9.55 -17.28
N ALA A 282 2.88 -8.62 -17.23
CA ALA A 282 2.18 -8.27 -15.99
C ALA A 282 1.42 -9.47 -15.41
N LEU A 283 0.75 -10.26 -16.27
CA LEU A 283 0.11 -11.52 -15.88
C LEU A 283 1.10 -12.55 -15.33
N GLU A 284 2.24 -12.73 -16.02
CA GLU A 284 3.30 -13.65 -15.59
C GLU A 284 3.87 -13.23 -14.21
N ARG A 285 4.14 -11.93 -14.03
CA ARG A 285 4.64 -11.37 -12.77
C ARG A 285 3.62 -11.50 -11.64
N GLU A 286 2.36 -11.14 -11.86
CA GLU A 286 1.29 -11.27 -10.86
C GLU A 286 1.12 -12.73 -10.42
N GLY A 287 1.11 -13.68 -11.37
CA GLY A 287 1.00 -15.11 -11.08
C GLY A 287 2.14 -15.65 -10.23
N ARG A 288 3.40 -15.32 -10.59
CA ARG A 288 4.58 -15.72 -9.82
C ARG A 288 4.63 -15.07 -8.45
N ALA A 289 4.28 -13.80 -8.34
CA ALA A 289 4.25 -13.09 -7.07
C ALA A 289 3.20 -13.64 -6.10
N LYS A 290 2.03 -14.08 -6.61
CA LYS A 290 1.03 -14.79 -5.78
C LYS A 290 1.59 -16.07 -5.18
N ALA A 291 2.39 -16.82 -5.95
CA ALA A 291 3.04 -18.03 -5.45
C ALA A 291 4.15 -17.69 -4.43
N ALA A 292 4.97 -16.67 -4.71
CA ALA A 292 6.04 -16.22 -3.83
C ALA A 292 5.52 -15.71 -2.46
N ALA A 293 4.34 -15.07 -2.44
CA ALA A 293 3.70 -14.58 -1.23
C ALA A 293 3.43 -15.69 -0.18
N ALA A 294 3.23 -16.94 -0.63
CA ALA A 294 3.00 -18.09 0.23
C ALA A 294 4.28 -18.72 0.80
N LEU A 295 5.46 -18.20 0.43
CA LEU A 295 6.75 -18.70 0.89
C LEU A 295 7.28 -17.88 2.09
N PRO A 296 8.11 -18.48 2.95
CA PRO A 296 8.98 -17.76 3.86
C PRO A 296 9.82 -16.70 3.14
N TRP A 297 10.10 -15.58 3.80
CA TRP A 297 10.68 -14.39 3.20
C TRP A 297 12.00 -14.63 2.46
N PRO A 298 12.99 -15.40 2.96
CA PRO A 298 14.22 -15.64 2.21
C PRO A 298 13.97 -16.28 0.82
N GLN A 299 12.97 -17.15 0.74
CA GLN A 299 12.59 -17.84 -0.50
C GLN A 299 11.74 -16.93 -1.39
N ALA A 300 10.78 -16.22 -0.80
CA ALA A 300 9.97 -15.22 -1.51
C ALA A 300 10.85 -14.13 -2.14
N ARG A 301 11.83 -13.61 -1.41
CA ARG A 301 12.80 -12.60 -1.87
C ARG A 301 13.59 -13.08 -3.09
N ALA A 302 14.02 -14.35 -3.10
CA ALA A 302 14.72 -14.93 -4.25
C ALA A 302 13.79 -15.00 -5.49
N GLU A 303 12.52 -15.36 -5.31
CA GLU A 303 11.53 -15.34 -6.39
C GLU A 303 11.24 -13.91 -6.89
N TYR A 304 11.08 -12.93 -6.00
CA TYR A 304 10.89 -11.53 -6.40
C TYR A 304 12.11 -10.99 -7.17
N ALA A 305 13.33 -11.31 -6.74
CA ALA A 305 14.53 -10.95 -7.48
C ALA A 305 14.54 -11.58 -8.89
N ALA A 306 14.06 -12.81 -9.03
CA ALA A 306 13.92 -13.47 -10.33
C ALA A 306 12.79 -12.87 -11.19
N ILE A 307 11.70 -12.40 -10.59
CA ILE A 307 10.61 -11.66 -11.26
C ILE A 307 11.14 -10.32 -11.78
N ASP A 308 11.90 -9.59 -10.97
CA ASP A 308 12.44 -8.27 -11.32
C ASP A 308 13.54 -8.38 -12.40
N ALA A 309 14.41 -9.40 -12.30
CA ALA A 309 15.39 -9.70 -13.36
C ALA A 309 14.71 -10.03 -14.70
N LEU A 310 13.62 -10.82 -14.67
CA LEU A 310 12.82 -11.10 -15.87
C LEU A 310 12.26 -9.81 -16.47
N ALA A 311 11.69 -8.92 -15.65
CA ALA A 311 11.15 -7.65 -16.11
C ALA A 311 12.24 -6.77 -16.76
N ALA A 312 13.42 -6.68 -16.15
CA ALA A 312 14.55 -5.91 -16.68
C ALA A 312 15.03 -6.39 -18.06
N THR A 313 14.91 -7.70 -18.35
CA THR A 313 15.28 -8.25 -19.67
C THR A 313 14.22 -8.04 -20.75
N LYS A 314 12.94 -7.96 -20.35
CA LYS A 314 11.77 -7.93 -21.26
C LYS A 314 11.17 -6.54 -21.47
N THR A 315 11.47 -5.55 -20.62
CA THR A 315 10.87 -4.20 -20.68
C THR A 315 11.92 -3.09 -20.67
N HIS A 316 11.49 -1.89 -21.09
CA HIS A 316 12.22 -0.67 -20.74
C HIS A 316 12.10 -0.43 -19.22
N ALA A 317 13.16 0.13 -18.63
CA ALA A 317 13.30 0.42 -17.19
C ALA A 317 12.17 1.26 -16.57
N LEU A 318 11.25 1.81 -17.37
CA LEU A 318 10.11 2.60 -16.91
C LEU A 318 9.04 1.78 -16.15
N LEU A 319 9.09 0.44 -16.20
CA LEU A 319 8.15 -0.44 -15.50
C LEU A 319 8.83 -1.34 -14.46
N THR A 320 10.12 -1.13 -14.16
CA THR A 320 10.82 -1.93 -13.13
C THR A 320 10.51 -1.39 -11.75
N THR A 321 9.41 -1.84 -11.19
CA THR A 321 9.17 -1.81 -9.75
C THR A 321 9.96 -2.91 -9.07
N ARG A 322 10.55 -2.59 -7.92
CA ARG A 322 11.21 -3.57 -7.06
C ARG A 322 10.13 -4.33 -6.28
N SER A 323 9.76 -5.50 -6.77
CA SER A 323 8.66 -6.29 -6.22
C SER A 323 8.97 -6.77 -4.80
N ASP A 324 10.26 -6.98 -4.49
CA ASP A 324 10.74 -7.38 -3.16
C ASP A 324 10.52 -6.28 -2.11
N HIS A 325 10.81 -5.02 -2.41
CA HIS A 325 10.65 -3.92 -1.45
C HIS A 325 9.18 -3.73 -1.06
N ALA A 326 8.29 -3.87 -2.04
CA ALA A 326 6.86 -3.75 -1.80
C ALA A 326 6.31 -4.94 -1.00
N ASP A 327 6.68 -6.19 -1.32
CA ASP A 327 6.29 -7.37 -0.54
C ASP A 327 6.80 -7.31 0.90
N HIS A 328 8.06 -6.90 1.08
CA HIS A 328 8.64 -6.70 2.41
C HIS A 328 7.81 -5.71 3.24
N ALA A 329 7.45 -4.55 2.66
CA ALA A 329 6.60 -3.57 3.32
C ALA A 329 5.21 -4.13 3.66
N MET A 330 4.64 -4.99 2.80
CA MET A 330 3.36 -5.65 3.07
C MET A 330 3.46 -6.57 4.29
N ARG A 331 4.53 -7.37 4.35
CA ARG A 331 4.81 -8.28 5.47
C ARG A 331 5.09 -7.50 6.75
N GLU A 332 5.83 -6.41 6.67
CA GLU A 332 6.11 -5.54 7.82
C GLU A 332 4.82 -4.94 8.39
N GLY A 333 3.91 -4.44 7.54
CA GLY A 333 2.60 -3.93 7.97
C GLY A 333 1.75 -4.99 8.65
N LEU A 334 1.67 -6.19 8.06
CA LEU A 334 0.94 -7.31 8.65
C LEU A 334 1.56 -7.77 9.98
N ALA A 335 2.90 -7.84 10.04
CA ALA A 335 3.63 -8.17 11.27
C ALA A 335 3.32 -7.15 12.36
N ALA A 336 3.32 -5.84 12.03
CA ALA A 336 3.00 -4.78 12.98
C ALA A 336 1.58 -4.90 13.54
N ILE A 337 0.59 -5.20 12.69
CA ILE A 337 -0.79 -5.43 13.13
C ILE A 337 -0.87 -6.67 14.03
N ARG A 338 -0.24 -7.78 13.66
CA ARG A 338 -0.29 -9.03 14.44
C ARG A 338 0.44 -8.90 15.78
N VAL A 339 1.58 -8.21 15.82
CA VAL A 339 2.28 -7.87 17.07
C VAL A 339 1.38 -7.00 17.95
N LEU A 340 0.71 -5.97 17.40
CA LEU A 340 -0.27 -5.18 18.16
C LEU A 340 -1.36 -6.06 18.79
N ARG A 341 -1.91 -7.03 18.04
CA ARG A 341 -2.92 -7.96 18.56
C ARG A 341 -2.40 -8.81 19.71
N GLU A 342 -1.21 -9.40 19.57
CA GLU A 342 -0.57 -10.17 20.65
C GLU A 342 -0.24 -9.29 21.86
N VAL A 343 0.17 -8.04 21.67
CA VAL A 343 0.45 -7.08 22.75
C VAL A 343 -0.83 -6.78 23.54
N ILE A 344 -1.94 -6.52 22.85
CA ILE A 344 -3.24 -6.27 23.48
C ILE A 344 -3.69 -7.49 24.30
N ALA A 345 -3.58 -8.69 23.74
CA ALA A 345 -3.88 -9.94 24.45
C ALA A 345 -2.97 -10.14 25.67
N ALA A 346 -1.66 -9.97 25.51
CA ALA A 346 -0.69 -10.12 26.60
C ALA A 346 -0.95 -9.13 27.76
N ALA A 347 -1.25 -7.86 27.43
CA ALA A 347 -1.61 -6.84 28.41
C ALA A 347 -2.93 -7.15 29.12
N ALA A 348 -3.87 -7.84 28.46
CA ALA A 348 -5.11 -8.33 29.05
C ALA A 348 -4.95 -9.62 29.89
N GLY A 349 -3.76 -10.22 29.92
CA GLY A 349 -3.53 -11.48 30.62
C GLY A 349 -3.99 -12.72 29.83
N GLU A 350 -4.30 -12.55 28.55
CA GLU A 350 -4.81 -13.61 27.68
C GLU A 350 -3.68 -14.54 27.18
N PRO A 351 -4.01 -15.80 26.83
CA PRO A 351 -3.06 -16.72 26.19
C PRO A 351 -2.59 -16.18 24.82
N PRO A 352 -1.46 -16.70 24.29
CA PRO A 352 -1.00 -16.33 22.94
C PRO A 352 -2.07 -16.62 21.89
N LEU A 353 -2.23 -15.70 20.94
CA LEU A 353 -3.22 -15.86 19.86
C LEU A 353 -2.73 -16.84 18.77
N GLY A 354 -1.43 -17.12 18.73
CA GLY A 354 -0.84 -18.05 17.77
C GLY A 354 -0.78 -17.47 16.36
N LEU A 355 -0.75 -16.14 16.24
CA LEU A 355 -0.70 -15.45 14.94
C LEU A 355 0.63 -15.73 14.26
N LEU A 356 0.60 -16.04 12.96
CA LEU A 356 1.80 -16.31 12.19
C LEU A 356 2.56 -15.01 11.89
N ASP A 357 3.87 -15.05 12.04
CA ASP A 357 4.79 -14.06 11.50
C ASP A 357 4.77 -14.15 9.97
N PRO A 358 4.45 -13.07 9.24
CA PRO A 358 4.41 -13.10 7.78
C PRO A 358 5.77 -13.30 7.13
N PHE A 359 6.90 -13.15 7.84
CA PHE A 359 8.23 -13.40 7.29
C PHE A 359 8.63 -14.88 7.41
N THR A 360 8.32 -15.53 8.53
CA THR A 360 8.76 -16.91 8.78
C THR A 360 7.67 -17.95 8.53
N LEU A 361 6.40 -17.53 8.54
CA LEU A 361 5.20 -18.38 8.55
C LEU A 361 5.11 -19.30 9.79
N ALA A 362 5.94 -19.05 10.80
CA ALA A 362 5.82 -19.64 12.13
C ALA A 362 5.03 -18.69 13.05
N PRO A 363 4.50 -19.15 14.20
CA PRO A 363 3.91 -18.25 15.18
C PRO A 363 4.86 -17.13 15.62
N LEU A 364 4.32 -15.94 15.91
CA LEU A 364 5.07 -14.82 16.47
C LEU A 364 5.81 -15.25 17.75
N GLU A 365 7.03 -14.76 17.92
CA GLU A 365 7.84 -15.09 19.07
C GLU A 365 7.33 -14.36 20.31
N ARG A 366 7.20 -15.10 21.42
CA ARG A 366 6.82 -14.56 22.74
C ARG A 366 7.81 -15.06 23.77
N ALA A 367 8.73 -14.19 24.18
CA ALA A 367 9.80 -14.51 25.13
C ALA A 367 9.59 -13.79 26.48
N ALA A 368 9.82 -14.48 27.58
CA ALA A 368 9.88 -13.84 28.90
C ALA A 368 11.28 -13.26 29.12
N ARG A 369 11.36 -11.97 29.45
CA ARG A 369 12.64 -11.27 29.71
C ARG A 369 12.47 -10.27 30.83
N ASP A 370 13.25 -10.41 31.89
CA ASP A 370 13.32 -9.46 33.01
C ASP A 370 11.93 -9.09 33.63
N GLY A 371 11.03 -10.07 33.71
CA GLY A 371 9.66 -9.88 34.23
C GLY A 371 8.66 -9.30 33.21
N ALA A 372 9.11 -9.01 32.00
CA ALA A 372 8.28 -8.58 30.88
C ALA A 372 8.07 -9.70 29.85
N ILE A 373 7.05 -9.52 29.01
CA ILE A 373 6.80 -10.36 27.83
C ILE A 373 7.25 -9.57 26.61
N VAL A 374 8.23 -10.09 25.88
CA VAL A 374 8.69 -9.53 24.60
C VAL A 374 7.97 -10.27 23.48
N ILE A 375 7.28 -9.51 22.62
CA ILE A 375 6.63 -10.01 21.41
C ILE A 375 7.39 -9.48 20.21
N SER A 376 7.89 -10.37 19.35
CA SER A 376 8.75 -10.00 18.22
C SER A 376 8.36 -10.68 16.90
N SER A 377 8.66 -9.98 15.81
CA SER A 377 8.71 -10.55 14.47
C SER A 377 10.16 -10.59 13.99
N ALA A 378 10.54 -11.66 13.30
CA ALA A 378 11.94 -12.01 13.01
C ALA A 378 12.65 -11.01 12.09
N ASP A 379 11.93 -10.34 11.18
CA ASP A 379 12.51 -9.45 10.16
C ASP A 379 11.89 -8.04 10.15
N ALA A 380 10.80 -7.81 10.88
CA ALA A 380 10.14 -6.50 10.91
C ALA A 380 10.88 -5.46 11.77
N ASN A 381 12.08 -5.76 12.30
CA ASN A 381 12.77 -4.98 13.33
C ASN A 381 11.80 -4.51 14.44
N LEU A 382 10.84 -5.38 14.78
CA LEU A 382 9.73 -5.05 15.67
C LEU A 382 9.77 -6.00 16.86
N ALA A 383 10.11 -5.43 18.01
CA ALA A 383 9.98 -6.07 19.31
C ALA A 383 9.26 -5.10 20.25
N VAL A 384 8.23 -5.59 20.93
CA VAL A 384 7.46 -4.81 21.90
C VAL A 384 7.50 -5.53 23.24
N GLU A 385 7.95 -4.81 24.26
CA GLU A 385 8.04 -5.29 25.64
C GLU A 385 6.76 -4.89 26.40
N VAL A 386 6.03 -5.88 26.91
CA VAL A 386 4.81 -5.69 27.71
C VAL A 386 5.13 -5.99 29.17
N ARG A 387 5.01 -4.97 30.04
CA ARG A 387 5.16 -5.10 31.50
C ARG A 387 3.78 -5.22 32.14
N ARG A 388 3.66 -6.13 33.10
CA ARG A 388 2.43 -6.33 33.88
C ARG A 388 2.45 -5.51 35.16
#